data_AF-A0A0N0AL04-F1
#
_entry.id   AF-A0A0N0AL04-F1
#
_cell.length_a   1.000
_cell.length_b   1.000
_cell.length_c   1.000
_cell.angle_alpha   90.00
_cell.angle_beta   90.00
_cell.angle_gamma   90.00
#
_symmetry.space_group_name_H-M   'P 1'
#
loop_
_entity.id
_entity.type
_entity.pdbx_description
1 polymer ?
#
loop_
_entity_poly.entity_id
_entity_poly.type
_entity_poly.pdbx_seq_one_letter_code
_entity_poly.pdbx_strand_id
1 'polypeptide(L)'
;MPEQTGPVTPRPAATVMLLREPATGPRAGHGLEVLLMRRVGSMGFAPGAYVFPGGGVDERDADGDLPWTGPGPREWAAVLGTDVPMARALVCAAVRETFEETGVLLAGPPGAGTGAPALDTTTEDWERDRLGLIDRTHSFTEVLSRRGLVLRSEWLRAWSRWITPRAQPRRYDTWFFTAELPPGQRHRDVGGEADLTCWTDPATVAEAWSGGRMPMLPPTVVACAELAKCRTLEGVRTARRDIVPFEPDVREIGGQLRVIAPDGAEFPVPTPDARS
;
A
#
# COMPACT_ATOMS: atom_id res chain seq x y z
N MET A 1 -33.57 -9.22 18.17
CA MET A 1 -32.20 -9.69 17.89
C MET A 1 -31.27 -8.81 18.70
N PRO A 2 -30.29 -9.33 19.46
CA PRO A 2 -29.42 -8.45 20.22
C PRO A 2 -28.55 -7.65 19.24
N GLU A 3 -28.65 -6.32 19.30
CA GLU A 3 -27.69 -5.42 18.65
C GLU A 3 -26.28 -5.78 19.13
N GLN A 4 -25.36 -6.07 18.20
CA GLN A 4 -23.95 -6.16 18.53
C GLN A 4 -23.46 -4.77 18.94
N THR A 5 -23.40 -4.50 20.24
CA THR A 5 -23.01 -3.20 20.82
C THR A 5 -21.49 -3.00 20.93
N GLY A 6 -20.69 -3.76 20.17
CA GLY A 6 -19.23 -3.65 20.13
C GLY A 6 -18.72 -2.92 18.89
N PRO A 7 -17.57 -2.21 18.97
CA PRO A 7 -16.95 -1.61 17.79
C PRO A 7 -16.61 -2.70 16.75
N VAL A 8 -16.84 -2.40 15.48
CA VAL A 8 -16.58 -3.32 14.36
C VAL A 8 -15.11 -3.77 14.37
N THR A 9 -14.87 -5.08 14.25
CA THR A 9 -13.51 -5.62 14.17
C THR A 9 -12.81 -5.11 12.90
N PRO A 10 -11.61 -4.51 13.01
CA PRO A 10 -10.90 -4.04 11.84
C PRO A 10 -10.43 -5.21 10.97
N ARG A 11 -10.59 -5.09 9.66
CA ARG A 11 -10.10 -6.09 8.69
C ARG A 11 -8.63 -5.85 8.38
N PRO A 12 -7.78 -6.89 8.33
CA PRO A 12 -6.39 -6.75 7.94
C PRO A 12 -6.26 -6.28 6.49
N ALA A 13 -5.33 -5.37 6.25
CA ALA A 13 -5.03 -4.83 4.93
C ALA A 13 -3.53 -4.55 4.79
N ALA A 14 -3.06 -4.55 3.55
CA ALA A 14 -1.69 -4.22 3.21
C ALA A 14 -1.67 -3.11 2.15
N THR A 15 -0.73 -2.16 2.30
CA THR A 15 -0.58 -1.01 1.40
C THR A 15 0.88 -0.82 1.04
N VAL A 16 1.20 -0.56 -0.23
CA VAL A 16 2.58 -0.40 -0.71
C VAL A 16 2.81 1.00 -1.27
N MET A 17 3.70 1.76 -0.64
CA MET A 17 4.27 2.96 -1.21
C MET A 17 5.34 2.54 -2.21
N LEU A 18 4.98 2.54 -3.50
CA LEU A 18 5.92 2.24 -4.56
C LEU A 18 6.78 3.48 -4.85
N LEU A 19 8.09 3.32 -4.82
CA LEU A 19 9.08 4.39 -4.84
C LEU A 19 9.98 4.29 -6.07
N ARG A 20 10.44 5.44 -6.56
CA ARG A 20 11.50 5.51 -7.58
C ARG A 20 12.32 6.77 -7.43
N GLU A 21 13.44 6.81 -8.14
CA GLU A 21 14.11 8.06 -8.45
C GLU A 21 13.40 8.77 -9.61
N PRO A 22 13.29 10.12 -9.58
CA PRO A 22 12.75 10.87 -10.70
C PRO A 22 13.53 10.57 -11.97
N ALA A 23 12.82 10.27 -13.05
CA ALA A 23 13.44 9.99 -14.36
C ALA A 23 13.85 11.27 -15.10
N THR A 24 13.21 12.40 -14.79
CA THR A 24 13.38 13.69 -15.47
C THR A 24 13.30 14.86 -14.48
N GLY A 25 13.67 16.05 -14.93
CA GLY A 25 13.58 17.28 -14.15
C GLY A 25 14.78 17.53 -13.21
N PRO A 26 14.71 18.58 -12.37
CA PRO A 26 15.86 19.08 -11.60
C PRO A 26 16.41 18.10 -10.55
N ARG A 27 15.64 17.07 -10.19
CA ARG A 27 16.02 16.04 -9.22
C ARG A 27 16.25 14.67 -9.84
N ALA A 28 16.37 14.59 -11.17
CA ALA A 28 16.61 13.33 -11.86
C ALA A 28 17.82 12.59 -11.26
N GLY A 29 17.64 11.33 -10.88
CA GLY A 29 18.68 10.49 -10.25
C GLY A 29 19.09 10.87 -8.81
N HIS A 30 18.48 11.89 -8.19
CA HIS A 30 18.86 12.38 -6.85
C HIS A 30 17.67 12.77 -5.97
N GLY A 31 16.46 12.31 -6.30
CA GLY A 31 15.23 12.59 -5.57
C GLY A 31 14.45 11.33 -5.22
N LEU A 32 13.25 11.54 -4.68
CA LEU A 32 12.31 10.49 -4.34
C LEU A 32 10.96 10.84 -4.94
N GLU A 33 10.35 9.90 -5.65
CA GLU A 33 8.96 9.95 -6.06
C GLU A 33 8.22 8.75 -5.48
N VAL A 34 6.96 8.97 -5.10
CA VAL A 34 6.03 7.92 -4.68
C VAL A 34 4.86 7.86 -5.65
N LEU A 35 4.41 6.65 -5.98
CA LEU A 35 3.22 6.46 -6.78
C LEU A 35 1.97 6.71 -5.93
N LEU A 36 1.12 7.63 -6.39
CA LEU A 36 -0.21 7.87 -5.84
C LEU A 36 -1.26 7.60 -6.91
N MET A 37 -2.43 7.12 -6.47
CA MET A 37 -3.57 6.81 -7.32
C MET A 37 -4.80 7.53 -6.77
N ARG A 38 -5.57 8.19 -7.63
CA ARG A 38 -6.81 8.86 -7.26
C ARG A 38 -7.98 7.92 -7.47
N ARG A 39 -8.71 7.61 -6.40
CA ARG A 39 -9.87 6.72 -6.43
C ARG A 39 -10.99 7.32 -7.28
N VAL A 40 -11.63 6.52 -8.13
CA VAL A 40 -12.81 6.95 -8.88
C VAL A 40 -13.88 7.51 -7.93
N GLY A 41 -14.54 8.59 -8.34
CA GLY A 41 -15.51 9.31 -7.50
C GLY A 41 -16.75 8.50 -7.11
N SER A 42 -17.01 7.37 -7.78
CA SER A 42 -18.15 6.49 -7.52
C SER A 42 -17.91 5.47 -6.39
N MET A 43 -16.72 5.44 -5.78
CA MET A 43 -16.42 4.48 -4.72
C MET A 43 -17.02 4.87 -3.36
N GLY A 44 -17.64 3.90 -2.68
CA GLY A 44 -18.34 4.12 -1.40
C GLY A 44 -17.46 4.44 -0.19
N PHE A 45 -16.14 4.62 -0.36
CA PHE A 45 -15.23 5.07 0.70
C PHE A 45 -14.09 5.92 0.09
N ALA A 46 -13.93 7.13 0.63
CA ALA A 46 -12.95 8.14 0.20
C ALA A 46 -12.91 8.38 -1.33
N PRO A 47 -14.05 8.72 -1.96
CA PRO A 47 -14.08 9.04 -3.40
C PRO A 47 -13.19 10.25 -3.71
N GLY A 48 -12.47 10.20 -4.83
CA GLY A 48 -11.56 11.27 -5.25
C GLY A 48 -10.30 11.42 -4.39
N ALA A 49 -10.15 10.63 -3.32
CA ALA A 49 -8.96 10.66 -2.48
C ALA A 49 -7.77 9.97 -3.17
N TYR A 50 -6.58 10.52 -2.95
CA TYR A 50 -5.33 9.88 -3.36
C TYR A 50 -4.92 8.82 -2.32
N VAL A 51 -4.49 7.67 -2.83
CA VAL A 51 -4.08 6.50 -2.07
C VAL A 51 -2.84 5.87 -2.69
N PHE A 52 -2.20 4.99 -1.94
CA PHE A 52 -1.21 4.04 -2.47
C PHE A 52 -1.94 2.74 -2.89
N PRO A 53 -1.34 1.89 -3.75
CA PRO A 53 -1.88 0.56 -4.04
C PRO A 53 -1.97 -0.28 -2.76
N GLY A 54 -3.04 -1.05 -2.64
CA GLY A 54 -3.27 -1.87 -1.46
C GLY A 54 -4.73 -2.21 -1.25
N GLY A 55 -4.94 -3.33 -0.56
CA GLY A 55 -6.26 -3.87 -0.33
C GLY A 55 -6.32 -4.76 0.91
N GLY A 56 -7.46 -5.43 1.05
CA GLY A 56 -7.67 -6.37 2.14
C GLY A 56 -6.88 -7.66 1.93
N VAL A 57 -6.50 -8.30 3.03
CA VAL A 57 -5.96 -9.66 2.98
C VAL A 57 -7.07 -10.63 2.59
N ASP A 58 -6.82 -11.47 1.58
CA ASP A 58 -7.68 -12.58 1.15
C ASP A 58 -7.24 -13.88 1.85
N GLU A 59 -8.16 -14.83 2.04
CA GLU A 59 -7.82 -16.12 2.66
C GLU A 59 -6.74 -16.88 1.88
N ARG A 60 -6.69 -16.71 0.55
CA ARG A 60 -5.68 -17.31 -0.34
C ARG A 60 -4.30 -16.68 -0.17
N ASP A 61 -4.18 -15.50 0.44
CA ASP A 61 -2.89 -14.89 0.73
C ASP A 61 -2.12 -15.65 1.83
N ALA A 62 -2.83 -16.42 2.67
CA ALA A 62 -2.22 -17.22 3.72
C ALA A 62 -1.65 -18.56 3.22
N ASP A 63 -1.68 -18.83 1.91
CA ASP A 63 -1.27 -20.09 1.30
C ASP A 63 0.18 -20.46 1.65
N GLY A 64 0.34 -21.65 2.26
CA GLY A 64 1.60 -22.24 2.68
C GLY A 64 2.58 -22.51 1.55
N ASP A 65 2.08 -22.74 0.34
CA ASP A 65 2.85 -23.23 -0.81
C ASP A 65 3.39 -22.11 -1.71
N LEU A 66 3.05 -20.85 -1.43
CA LEU A 66 3.54 -19.68 -2.18
C LEU A 66 5.08 -19.67 -2.27
N PRO A 67 5.68 -19.75 -3.47
CA PRO A 67 7.13 -19.69 -3.63
C PRO A 67 7.70 -18.34 -3.18
N TRP A 68 8.75 -18.36 -2.38
CA TRP A 68 9.19 -17.20 -1.60
C TRP A 68 10.72 -17.13 -1.45
N THR A 69 11.28 -15.91 -1.45
CA THR A 69 12.66 -15.61 -1.05
C THR A 69 12.72 -14.35 -0.19
N GLY A 70 13.87 -14.13 0.46
CA GLY A 70 14.08 -13.07 1.45
C GLY A 70 13.71 -13.52 2.87
N PRO A 71 13.50 -12.56 3.79
CA PRO A 71 13.09 -12.87 5.16
C PRO A 71 11.85 -13.77 5.19
N GLY A 72 11.89 -14.84 5.97
CA GLY A 72 10.77 -15.79 6.02
C GLY A 72 9.54 -15.25 6.75
N PRO A 73 8.37 -15.91 6.65
CA PRO A 73 7.16 -15.51 7.37
C PRO A 73 7.34 -15.33 8.88
N ARG A 74 8.24 -16.09 9.52
CA ARG A 74 8.56 -15.94 10.95
C ARG A 74 9.30 -14.65 11.26
N GLU A 75 10.22 -14.24 10.38
CA GLU A 75 10.94 -12.96 10.53
C GLU A 75 9.99 -11.79 10.31
N TRP A 76 9.13 -11.88 9.28
CA TRP A 76 8.08 -10.89 9.05
C TRP A 76 7.08 -10.80 10.20
N ALA A 77 6.70 -11.91 10.83
CA ALA A 77 5.84 -11.90 12.01
C ALA A 77 6.43 -11.07 13.17
N ALA A 78 7.74 -11.20 13.40
CA ALA A 78 8.44 -10.40 14.39
C ALA A 78 8.48 -8.91 14.00
N VAL A 79 8.75 -8.59 12.73
CA VAL A 79 8.80 -7.20 12.23
C VAL A 79 7.42 -6.53 12.26
N LEU A 80 6.36 -7.25 11.88
CA LEU A 80 5.00 -6.71 11.73
C LEU A 80 4.19 -6.74 13.03
N GLY A 81 4.72 -7.39 14.08
CA GLY A 81 4.05 -7.54 15.37
C GLY A 81 2.74 -8.34 15.27
N THR A 82 2.78 -9.46 14.56
CA THR A 82 1.63 -10.36 14.33
C THR A 82 2.06 -11.82 14.32
N ASP A 83 1.13 -12.76 14.13
CA ASP A 83 1.43 -14.18 13.99
C ASP A 83 1.96 -14.56 12.59
N VAL A 84 2.52 -15.76 12.47
CA VAL A 84 3.17 -16.23 11.23
C VAL A 84 2.20 -16.34 10.05
N PRO A 85 1.00 -16.93 10.20
CA PRO A 85 0.01 -16.97 9.12
C PRO A 85 -0.39 -15.57 8.63
N MET A 86 -0.67 -14.64 9.54
CA MET A 86 -1.05 -13.27 9.18
C MET A 86 0.12 -12.52 8.52
N ALA A 87 1.35 -12.68 9.01
CA ALA A 87 2.52 -12.05 8.41
C ALA A 87 2.74 -12.50 6.96
N ARG A 88 2.59 -13.80 6.70
CA ARG A 88 2.60 -14.35 5.33
C ARG A 88 1.52 -13.70 4.47
N ALA A 89 0.29 -13.69 4.98
CA ALA A 89 -0.85 -13.16 4.26
C ALA A 89 -0.72 -11.65 3.95
N LEU A 90 -0.19 -10.86 4.88
CA LEU A 90 0.06 -9.43 4.68
C LEU A 90 1.11 -9.16 3.60
N VAL A 91 2.21 -9.92 3.58
CA VAL A 91 3.23 -9.74 2.54
C VAL A 91 2.73 -10.23 1.18
N CYS A 92 2.00 -11.35 1.13
CA CYS A 92 1.36 -11.80 -0.11
C CYS A 92 0.38 -10.76 -0.64
N ALA A 93 -0.53 -10.26 0.21
CA ALA A 93 -1.48 -9.21 -0.13
C ALA A 93 -0.77 -7.95 -0.64
N ALA A 94 0.32 -7.51 0.02
CA ALA A 94 1.09 -6.35 -0.41
C ALA A 94 1.58 -6.49 -1.86
N VAL A 95 2.15 -7.65 -2.22
CA VAL A 95 2.66 -7.91 -3.58
C VAL A 95 1.52 -8.11 -4.59
N ARG A 96 0.49 -8.87 -4.21
CA ARG A 96 -0.67 -9.17 -5.05
C ARG A 96 -1.42 -7.89 -5.43
N GLU A 97 -1.82 -7.09 -4.44
CA GLU A 97 -2.54 -5.82 -4.66
C GLU A 97 -1.71 -4.83 -5.49
N THR A 98 -0.40 -4.76 -5.25
CA THR A 98 0.50 -3.94 -6.08
C THR A 98 0.44 -4.36 -7.55
N PHE A 99 0.44 -5.67 -7.83
CA PHE A 99 0.34 -6.18 -9.19
C PHE A 99 -1.06 -5.96 -9.80
N GLU A 100 -2.12 -6.23 -9.03
CA GLU A 100 -3.50 -6.02 -9.46
C GLU A 100 -3.75 -4.56 -9.86
N GLU A 101 -3.33 -3.59 -9.04
CA GLU A 101 -3.66 -2.19 -9.26
C GLU A 101 -2.71 -1.48 -10.22
N THR A 102 -1.43 -1.85 -10.25
CA THR A 102 -0.38 -1.10 -10.96
C THR A 102 0.30 -1.87 -12.08
N GLY A 103 0.10 -3.19 -12.15
CA GLY A 103 0.85 -4.09 -13.04
C GLY A 103 2.32 -4.29 -12.64
N VAL A 104 2.79 -3.67 -11.55
CA VAL A 104 4.14 -3.88 -11.02
C VAL A 104 4.17 -5.13 -10.16
N LEU A 105 5.07 -6.05 -10.49
CA LEU A 105 5.19 -7.33 -9.80
C LEU A 105 6.47 -7.39 -8.97
N LEU A 106 6.32 -7.52 -7.65
CA LEU A 106 7.43 -7.73 -6.70
C LEU A 106 7.77 -9.23 -6.58
N ALA A 107 7.98 -9.86 -7.73
CA ALA A 107 8.36 -11.26 -7.88
C ALA A 107 9.46 -11.38 -8.96
N GLY A 108 10.20 -12.49 -8.95
CA GLY A 108 11.25 -12.74 -9.94
C GLY A 108 11.66 -14.21 -9.98
N PRO A 109 12.54 -14.62 -10.92
CA PRO A 109 13.03 -15.98 -10.96
C PRO A 109 13.78 -16.35 -9.66
N PRO A 110 13.71 -17.63 -9.22
CA PRO A 110 14.50 -18.12 -8.10
C PRO A 110 15.99 -17.82 -8.27
N GLY A 111 16.65 -17.37 -7.20
CA GLY A 111 18.09 -17.09 -7.21
C GLY A 111 18.52 -15.84 -8.00
N ALA A 112 17.58 -15.14 -8.64
CA ALA A 112 17.93 -13.91 -9.34
C ALA A 112 18.30 -12.82 -8.31
N GLY A 113 19.43 -12.13 -8.48
CA GLY A 113 19.77 -10.99 -7.62
C GLY A 113 18.95 -9.74 -7.98
N THR A 114 19.35 -8.59 -7.45
CA THR A 114 18.83 -7.27 -7.90
C THR A 114 19.15 -6.95 -9.36
N GLY A 115 20.01 -7.74 -10.02
CA GLY A 115 20.34 -7.65 -11.45
C GLY A 115 19.60 -8.67 -12.33
N ALA A 116 18.50 -9.27 -11.86
CA ALA A 116 17.63 -10.11 -12.68
C ALA A 116 17.14 -9.34 -13.92
N PRO A 117 16.99 -9.99 -15.09
CA PRO A 117 16.32 -9.36 -16.22
C PRO A 117 14.91 -8.93 -15.80
N ALA A 118 14.55 -7.70 -16.17
CA ALA A 118 13.26 -7.13 -15.88
C ALA A 118 12.13 -8.03 -16.41
N LEU A 119 11.14 -8.32 -15.57
CA LEU A 119 9.91 -8.93 -16.04
C LEU A 119 9.12 -7.89 -16.83
N ASP A 120 8.83 -8.18 -18.09
CA ASP A 120 7.86 -7.40 -18.86
C ASP A 120 6.45 -7.89 -18.50
N THR A 121 5.79 -7.20 -17.57
CA THR A 121 4.42 -7.48 -17.13
C THR A 121 3.36 -6.81 -18.00
N THR A 122 3.73 -6.27 -19.16
CA THR A 122 2.81 -5.50 -20.04
C THR A 122 2.10 -6.34 -21.10
N THR A 123 2.46 -7.62 -21.25
CA THR A 123 1.89 -8.51 -22.27
C THR A 123 0.45 -8.94 -21.96
N GLU A 124 -0.28 -9.39 -22.98
CA GLU A 124 -1.68 -9.85 -22.85
C GLU A 124 -1.83 -11.04 -21.89
N ASP A 125 -0.85 -11.96 -21.85
CA ASP A 125 -0.89 -13.10 -20.95
C ASP A 125 -0.70 -12.67 -19.48
N TRP A 126 0.11 -11.63 -19.22
CA TRP A 126 0.20 -11.04 -17.87
C TRP A 126 -1.08 -10.32 -17.48
N GLU A 127 -1.73 -9.66 -18.44
CA GLU A 127 -3.01 -8.99 -18.21
C GLU A 127 -4.12 -9.98 -17.88
N ARG A 128 -4.16 -11.14 -18.55
CA ARG A 128 -5.10 -12.22 -18.24
C ARG A 128 -4.90 -12.76 -16.83
N ASP A 129 -3.65 -12.94 -16.41
CA ASP A 129 -3.34 -13.38 -15.05
C ASP A 129 -3.77 -12.34 -14.01
N ARG A 130 -3.49 -11.06 -14.27
CA ARG A 130 -3.89 -9.94 -13.40
C ARG A 130 -5.42 -9.86 -13.24
N LEU A 131 -6.16 -9.93 -14.34
CA LEU A 131 -7.62 -9.94 -14.31
C LEU A 131 -8.17 -11.17 -13.59
N GLY A 132 -7.52 -12.32 -13.75
CA GLY A 132 -7.88 -13.55 -13.04
C GLY A 132 -7.64 -13.49 -11.53
N LEU A 133 -6.69 -12.67 -11.06
CA LEU A 133 -6.53 -12.40 -9.62
C LEU A 133 -7.69 -11.54 -9.10
N ILE A 134 -8.04 -10.48 -9.83
CA ILE A 134 -9.12 -9.54 -9.50
C ILE A 134 -10.49 -10.24 -9.44
N ASP A 135 -10.82 -11.06 -10.44
CA ASP A 135 -12.08 -11.81 -10.49
C ASP A 135 -12.07 -13.10 -9.67
N ARG A 136 -10.93 -13.40 -9.03
CA ARG A 136 -10.66 -14.56 -8.17
C ARG A 136 -10.65 -15.92 -8.89
N THR A 137 -10.55 -15.96 -10.21
CA THR A 137 -10.37 -17.21 -10.97
C THR A 137 -8.97 -17.80 -10.87
N HIS A 138 -7.98 -16.99 -10.46
CA HIS A 138 -6.63 -17.43 -10.12
C HIS A 138 -6.27 -17.08 -8.67
N SER A 139 -5.42 -17.90 -8.06
CA SER A 139 -4.65 -17.52 -6.87
C SER A 139 -3.28 -16.95 -7.24
N PHE A 140 -2.70 -16.15 -6.35
CA PHE A 140 -1.36 -15.60 -6.59
C PHE A 140 -0.28 -16.70 -6.61
N THR A 141 -0.42 -17.73 -5.77
CA THR A 141 0.43 -18.93 -5.79
C THR A 141 0.44 -19.61 -7.15
N GLU A 142 -0.73 -19.82 -7.77
CA GLU A 142 -0.83 -20.45 -9.10
C GLU A 142 -0.14 -19.61 -10.18
N VAL A 143 -0.36 -18.29 -10.16
CA VAL A 143 0.25 -17.36 -11.13
C VAL A 143 1.79 -17.42 -11.04
N LEU A 144 2.36 -17.34 -9.84
CA LEU A 144 3.81 -17.39 -9.66
C LEU A 144 4.37 -18.78 -10.00
N SER A 145 3.72 -19.86 -9.53
CA SER A 145 4.19 -21.23 -9.74
C SER A 145 4.20 -21.62 -11.22
N ARG A 146 3.13 -21.30 -11.97
CA ARG A 146 3.06 -21.55 -13.42
C ARG A 146 4.15 -20.82 -14.19
N ARG A 147 4.58 -19.66 -13.70
CA ARG A 147 5.62 -18.83 -14.31
C ARG A 147 7.03 -19.13 -13.80
N GLY A 148 7.19 -20.05 -12.86
CA GLY A 148 8.47 -20.36 -12.23
C GLY A 148 9.07 -19.16 -11.49
N LEU A 149 8.22 -18.33 -10.88
CA LEU A 149 8.62 -17.12 -10.14
C LEU A 149 8.46 -17.33 -8.63
N VAL A 150 9.19 -16.55 -7.86
CA VAL A 150 9.11 -16.46 -6.40
C VAL A 150 8.78 -15.04 -5.97
N LEU A 151 7.95 -14.91 -4.94
CA LEU A 151 7.72 -13.63 -4.24
C LEU A 151 9.05 -13.15 -3.65
N ARG A 152 9.39 -11.87 -3.88
CA ARG A 152 10.64 -11.24 -3.39
C ARG A 152 10.36 -10.43 -2.14
N SER A 153 10.29 -11.08 -0.99
CA SER A 153 9.90 -10.39 0.24
C SER A 153 10.94 -9.37 0.68
N GLU A 154 12.21 -9.58 0.33
CA GLU A 154 13.30 -8.64 0.58
C GLU A 154 13.18 -7.32 -0.20
N TRP A 155 12.26 -7.21 -1.16
CA TRP A 155 11.96 -5.97 -1.87
C TRP A 155 10.95 -5.09 -1.12
N LEU A 156 10.30 -5.64 -0.08
CA LEU A 156 9.42 -4.90 0.80
C LEU A 156 10.16 -4.47 2.07
N ARG A 157 9.73 -3.34 2.63
CA ARG A 157 10.11 -2.90 3.97
C ARG A 157 8.87 -2.46 4.71
N ALA A 158 8.67 -2.93 5.93
CA ALA A 158 7.58 -2.44 6.76
C ALA A 158 7.80 -0.96 7.12
N TRP A 159 6.73 -0.18 7.11
CA TRP A 159 6.80 1.27 7.32
C TRP A 159 5.98 1.74 8.51
N SER A 160 4.71 1.36 8.62
CA SER A 160 3.83 1.74 9.72
C SER A 160 2.61 0.82 9.79
N ARG A 161 1.86 0.87 10.89
CA ARG A 161 0.60 0.14 11.06
C ARG A 161 -0.47 1.08 11.60
N TRP A 162 -1.57 1.21 10.85
CA TRP A 162 -2.67 2.11 11.19
C TRP A 162 -3.96 1.35 11.36
N ILE A 163 -4.65 1.58 12.48
CA ILE A 163 -5.96 1.01 12.76
C ILE A 163 -6.99 2.12 12.61
N THR A 164 -8.01 1.89 11.80
CA THR A 164 -9.11 2.85 11.62
C THR A 164 -9.79 3.12 12.97
N PRO A 165 -10.11 4.39 13.32
CA PRO A 165 -10.67 4.73 14.62
C PRO A 165 -11.92 3.93 15.00
N ARG A 166 -12.10 3.64 16.30
CA ARG A 166 -13.20 2.81 16.84
C ARG A 166 -14.60 3.27 16.43
N ALA A 167 -14.79 4.57 16.28
CA ALA A 167 -16.08 5.17 15.94
C ALA A 167 -16.50 4.93 14.48
N GLN A 168 -15.58 4.47 13.62
CA GLN A 168 -15.87 4.28 12.20
C GLN A 168 -16.63 2.96 11.96
N PRO A 169 -17.69 2.96 11.11
CA PRO A 169 -18.48 1.77 10.83
C PRO A 169 -17.75 0.75 9.94
N ARG A 170 -16.74 1.21 9.18
CA ARG A 170 -15.87 0.37 8.35
C ARG A 170 -14.45 0.57 8.83
N ARG A 171 -13.83 -0.50 9.32
CA ARG A 171 -12.50 -0.44 9.93
C ARG A 171 -11.51 -1.38 9.27
N TYR A 172 -10.29 -0.90 9.16
CA TYR A 172 -9.12 -1.62 8.67
C TYR A 172 -7.97 -1.52 9.66
N ASP A 173 -7.18 -2.59 9.75
CA ASP A 173 -5.88 -2.64 10.39
C ASP A 173 -4.87 -2.80 9.26
N THR A 174 -4.22 -1.70 8.88
CA THR A 174 -3.46 -1.59 7.64
C THR A 174 -1.98 -1.53 7.95
N TRP A 175 -1.22 -2.48 7.40
CA TRP A 175 0.24 -2.45 7.39
C TRP A 175 0.71 -1.77 6.10
N PHE A 176 1.50 -0.71 6.27
CA PHE A 176 2.13 0.01 5.19
C PHE A 176 3.52 -0.55 4.95
N PHE A 177 3.86 -0.76 3.68
CA PHE A 177 5.17 -1.17 3.21
C PHE A 177 5.71 -0.13 2.23
N THR A 178 7.02 -0.04 2.09
CA THR A 178 7.67 0.60 0.94
C THR A 178 8.25 -0.47 0.02
N ALA A 179 8.18 -0.25 -1.28
CA ALA A 179 8.89 -1.03 -2.28
C ALA A 179 9.49 -0.09 -3.32
N GLU A 180 10.64 -0.46 -3.88
CA GLU A 180 11.19 0.24 -5.04
C GLU A 180 10.63 -0.34 -6.32
N LEU A 181 10.35 0.50 -7.32
CA LEU A 181 9.98 0.06 -8.65
C LEU A 181 11.09 -0.86 -9.20
N PRO A 182 10.80 -2.15 -9.46
CA PRO A 182 11.81 -3.07 -9.98
C PRO A 182 12.39 -2.54 -11.30
N PRO A 183 13.72 -2.62 -11.50
CA PRO A 183 14.35 -2.14 -12.73
C PRO A 183 13.68 -2.71 -13.98
N GLY A 184 13.40 -1.85 -14.96
CA GLY A 184 12.78 -2.20 -16.24
C GLY A 184 11.27 -2.45 -16.21
N GLN A 185 10.64 -2.53 -15.03
CA GLN A 185 9.19 -2.49 -14.93
C GLN A 185 8.65 -1.05 -15.03
N ARG A 186 7.40 -0.92 -15.43
CA ARG A 186 6.66 0.35 -15.47
C ARG A 186 5.29 0.11 -14.86
N HIS A 187 4.84 1.04 -14.01
CA HIS A 187 3.44 1.07 -13.62
C HIS A 187 2.55 1.29 -14.86
N ARG A 188 1.32 0.78 -14.80
CA ARG A 188 0.28 0.94 -15.81
C ARG A 188 -1.03 1.36 -15.14
N ASP A 189 -1.86 2.10 -15.88
CA ASP A 189 -3.21 2.49 -15.46
C ASP A 189 -4.21 1.35 -15.74
N VAL A 190 -4.17 0.30 -14.92
CA VAL A 190 -4.90 -0.97 -15.21
C VAL A 190 -5.91 -1.37 -14.13
N GLY A 191 -5.90 -0.72 -12.97
CA GLY A 191 -6.76 -1.10 -11.84
C GLY A 191 -8.26 -0.83 -12.03
N GLY A 192 -8.67 0.08 -12.92
CA GLY A 192 -10.09 0.48 -13.11
C GLY A 192 -10.73 1.22 -11.93
N GLU A 193 -10.13 1.08 -10.74
CA GLU A 193 -10.50 1.75 -9.48
C GLU A 193 -9.86 3.14 -9.33
N ALA A 194 -8.85 3.45 -10.13
CA ALA A 194 -8.22 4.77 -10.17
C ALA A 194 -8.53 5.48 -11.50
N ASP A 195 -8.90 6.76 -11.43
CA ASP A 195 -9.08 7.61 -12.62
C ASP A 195 -7.82 8.43 -12.96
N LEU A 196 -6.83 8.42 -12.08
CA LEU A 196 -5.53 9.06 -12.26
C LEU A 196 -4.47 8.31 -11.47
N THR A 197 -3.31 8.10 -12.06
CA THR A 197 -2.09 7.73 -11.32
C THR A 197 -1.02 8.81 -11.54
N CYS A 198 -0.22 9.07 -10.53
CA CYS A 198 0.87 10.03 -10.62
C CYS A 198 2.06 9.67 -9.74
N TRP A 199 3.25 9.84 -10.30
CA TRP A 199 4.48 9.88 -9.53
C TRP A 199 4.64 11.28 -8.94
N THR A 200 4.73 11.35 -7.62
CA THR A 200 4.71 12.61 -6.87
C THR A 200 5.92 12.71 -5.97
N ASP A 201 6.55 13.89 -5.95
CA ASP A 201 7.53 14.22 -4.91
C ASP A 201 6.80 14.30 -3.56
N PRO A 202 7.08 13.40 -2.59
CA PRO A 202 6.39 13.37 -1.32
C PRO A 202 6.52 14.68 -0.54
N ALA A 203 7.56 15.49 -0.79
CA ALA A 203 7.74 16.79 -0.15
C ALA A 203 6.69 17.85 -0.58
N THR A 204 6.01 17.66 -1.70
CA THR A 204 4.98 18.60 -2.20
C THR A 204 3.56 18.25 -1.73
N VAL A 205 3.37 17.03 -1.21
CA VAL A 205 2.05 16.49 -0.84
C VAL A 205 1.40 17.29 0.28
N ALA A 206 2.16 17.69 1.31
CA ALA A 206 1.60 18.41 2.47
C ALA A 206 0.92 19.72 2.06
N GLU A 207 1.57 20.51 1.19
CA GLU A 207 1.03 21.77 0.67
C GLU A 207 -0.17 21.53 -0.26
N ALA A 208 -0.08 20.54 -1.14
CA ALA A 208 -1.16 20.20 -2.06
C ALA A 208 -2.42 19.71 -1.31
N TRP A 209 -2.23 18.93 -0.24
CA TRP A 209 -3.29 18.46 0.63
C TRP A 209 -3.91 19.60 1.44
N SER A 210 -3.11 20.44 2.09
CA SER A 210 -3.63 21.60 2.86
C SER A 210 -4.37 22.60 1.97
N GLY A 211 -3.97 22.71 0.71
CA GLY A 211 -4.65 23.52 -0.31
C GLY A 211 -5.85 22.85 -0.99
N GLY A 212 -6.24 21.64 -0.58
CA GLY A 212 -7.40 20.91 -1.11
C GLY A 212 -7.21 20.31 -2.52
N ARG A 213 -6.01 20.36 -3.10
CA ARG A 213 -5.73 19.87 -4.47
C ARG A 213 -5.52 18.36 -4.54
N MET A 214 -5.09 17.76 -3.43
CA MET A 214 -4.92 16.31 -3.30
C MET A 214 -5.60 15.83 -2.01
N PRO A 215 -6.93 15.64 -2.00
CA PRO A 215 -7.61 15.09 -0.84
C PRO A 215 -7.06 13.70 -0.53
N MET A 216 -6.79 13.42 0.74
CA MET A 216 -6.16 12.19 1.21
C MET A 216 -6.63 11.87 2.62
N LEU A 217 -6.58 10.58 2.97
CA LEU A 217 -6.74 10.15 4.36
C LEU A 217 -5.46 10.42 5.18
N PRO A 218 -5.58 10.59 6.51
CA PRO A 218 -4.42 10.90 7.37
C PRO A 218 -3.21 9.97 7.21
N PRO A 219 -3.37 8.62 7.14
CA PRO A 219 -2.24 7.72 6.97
C PRO A 219 -1.41 8.02 5.71
N THR A 220 -2.07 8.39 4.59
CA THR A 220 -1.40 8.70 3.33
C THR A 220 -0.57 9.97 3.43
N VAL A 221 -1.13 11.04 4.02
CA VAL A 221 -0.44 12.33 4.17
C VAL A 221 0.76 12.20 5.11
N VAL A 222 0.57 11.51 6.25
CA VAL A 222 1.65 11.26 7.22
C VAL A 222 2.77 10.45 6.57
N ALA A 223 2.43 9.38 5.85
CA ALA A 223 3.42 8.56 5.16
C ALA A 223 4.21 9.37 4.11
N CYS A 224 3.55 10.22 3.32
CA CYS A 224 4.25 11.14 2.42
C CYS A 224 5.18 12.12 3.17
N ALA A 225 4.74 12.68 4.29
CA ALA A 225 5.59 13.57 5.11
C ALA A 225 6.81 12.84 5.70
N GLU A 226 6.68 11.57 6.07
CA GLU A 226 7.81 10.74 6.52
C GLU A 226 8.77 10.39 5.37
N LEU A 227 8.24 10.03 4.19
CA LEU A 227 9.06 9.80 2.99
C LEU A 227 9.82 11.06 2.57
N ALA A 228 9.20 12.23 2.66
CA ALA A 228 9.84 13.51 2.36
C ALA A 228 11.08 13.78 3.23
N LYS A 229 11.09 13.30 4.48
CA LYS A 229 12.27 13.40 5.38
C LYS A 229 13.42 12.51 4.91
N CYS A 230 13.14 11.42 4.20
CA CYS A 230 14.14 10.47 3.70
C CYS A 230 14.87 10.98 2.45
N ARG A 231 14.21 11.82 1.63
CA ARG A 231 14.73 12.51 0.43
C ARG A 231 15.18 11.63 -0.75
N THR A 232 15.64 10.41 -0.50
CA THR A 232 16.24 9.48 -1.47
C THR A 232 15.81 8.06 -1.17
N LEU A 233 15.94 7.16 -2.15
CA LEU A 233 15.71 5.72 -1.95
C LEU A 233 16.63 5.14 -0.87
N GLU A 234 17.90 5.53 -0.83
CA GLU A 234 18.84 5.09 0.21
C GLU A 234 18.43 5.58 1.61
N GLY A 235 17.90 6.80 1.72
CA GLY A 235 17.33 7.30 2.97
C GLY A 235 16.16 6.45 3.45
N VAL A 236 15.30 5.99 2.53
CA VAL A 236 14.20 5.07 2.86
C VAL A 236 14.74 3.68 3.26
N ARG A 237 15.75 3.16 2.56
CA ARG A 237 16.37 1.85 2.87
C ARG A 237 17.01 1.80 4.25
N THR A 238 17.56 2.91 4.71
CA THR A 238 18.29 3.00 5.99
C THR A 238 17.43 3.51 7.15
N ALA A 239 16.20 3.97 6.87
CA ALA A 239 15.26 4.40 7.89
C ALA A 239 14.90 3.25 8.85
N ARG A 240 15.12 3.47 10.14
CA ARG A 240 14.67 2.56 11.20
C ARG A 240 13.21 2.84 11.54
N ARG A 241 12.41 1.79 11.64
CA ARG A 241 10.96 1.87 11.87
C ARG A 241 10.57 0.84 12.92
N ASP A 242 9.77 1.29 13.89
CA ASP A 242 9.08 0.41 14.83
C ASP A 242 7.63 0.27 14.38
N ILE A 243 7.21 -0.95 14.04
CA ILE A 243 5.89 -1.23 13.48
C ILE A 243 4.93 -1.53 14.61
N VAL A 244 4.50 -0.48 15.30
CA VAL A 244 3.51 -0.56 16.38
C VAL A 244 2.13 -0.14 15.86
N PRO A 245 1.04 -0.76 16.33
CA PRO A 245 -0.30 -0.37 15.95
C PRO A 245 -0.59 1.05 16.42
N PHE A 246 -0.96 1.93 15.49
CA PHE A 246 -1.46 3.26 15.79
C PHE A 246 -2.95 3.35 15.47
N GLU A 247 -3.78 3.47 16.50
CA GLU A 247 -5.21 3.76 16.38
C GLU A 247 -5.44 5.26 16.66
N PRO A 248 -5.75 6.09 15.64
CA PRO A 248 -5.90 7.52 15.83
C PRO A 248 -7.10 7.86 16.70
N ASP A 249 -6.95 8.89 17.53
CA ASP A 249 -8.05 9.50 18.26
C ASP A 249 -8.83 10.45 17.33
N VAL A 250 -10.14 10.55 17.54
CA VAL A 250 -11.02 11.48 16.82
C VAL A 250 -11.56 12.48 17.83
N ARG A 251 -11.21 13.76 17.66
CA ARG A 251 -11.59 14.84 18.57
C ARG A 251 -12.37 15.91 17.85
N GLU A 252 -13.34 16.51 18.55
CA GLU A 252 -13.98 17.73 18.07
C GLU A 252 -13.10 18.93 18.39
N ILE A 253 -12.64 19.64 17.36
CA ILE A 253 -11.79 20.84 17.48
C ILE A 253 -12.43 21.94 16.64
N GLY A 254 -12.85 23.03 17.28
CA GLY A 254 -13.52 24.14 16.61
C GLY A 254 -14.84 23.76 15.93
N GLY A 255 -15.60 22.82 16.50
CA GLY A 255 -16.87 22.34 15.94
C GLY A 255 -16.73 21.36 14.76
N GLN A 256 -15.52 20.87 14.49
CA GLN A 256 -15.25 19.88 13.43
C GLN A 256 -14.52 18.67 14.01
N LEU A 257 -14.90 17.47 13.57
CA LEU A 257 -14.17 16.27 13.95
C LEU A 257 -12.82 16.21 13.23
N ARG A 258 -11.76 15.98 14.00
CA ARG A 258 -10.37 15.88 13.55
C ARG A 258 -9.76 14.55 13.99
N VAL A 259 -9.05 13.89 13.08
CA VAL A 259 -8.15 12.76 13.37
C VAL A 259 -6.82 13.33 13.84
N ILE A 260 -6.33 12.85 14.98
CA ILE A 260 -5.04 13.25 15.55
C ILE A 260 -3.98 12.21 15.17
N ALA A 261 -2.94 12.62 14.46
CA ALA A 261 -1.81 11.78 14.07
C ALA A 261 -0.78 11.61 15.21
N PRO A 262 0.20 10.69 15.09
CA PRO A 262 1.16 10.42 16.16
C PRO A 262 2.01 11.64 16.55
N ASP A 263 2.27 12.54 15.61
CA ASP A 263 3.03 13.78 15.82
C ASP A 263 2.17 14.95 16.31
N GLY A 264 0.89 14.69 16.58
CA GLY A 264 -0.08 15.70 17.01
C GLY A 264 -0.72 16.48 15.87
N ALA A 265 -0.38 16.21 14.60
CA ALA A 265 -1.02 16.88 13.48
C ALA A 265 -2.52 16.53 13.39
N GLU A 266 -3.33 17.53 13.05
CA GLU A 266 -4.78 17.44 13.00
C GLU A 266 -5.29 17.34 11.56
N PHE A 267 -6.06 16.29 11.26
CA PHE A 267 -6.61 16.03 9.94
C PHE A 267 -8.14 16.08 10.01
N PRO A 268 -8.87 16.70 9.06
CA PRO A 268 -10.32 16.58 9.02
C PRO A 268 -10.74 15.11 8.94
N VAL A 269 -11.75 14.71 9.70
CA VAL A 269 -12.38 13.40 9.52
C VAL A 269 -13.04 13.38 8.13
N PRO A 270 -12.80 12.35 7.30
CA PRO A 270 -13.54 12.20 6.06
C PRO A 270 -15.03 12.09 6.39
N THR A 271 -15.82 13.07 5.98
CA THR A 271 -17.27 12.93 6.03
C THR A 271 -17.64 11.80 5.07
N PRO A 272 -18.32 10.73 5.52
CA PRO A 272 -19.05 9.89 4.59
C PRO A 272 -20.04 10.82 3.92
N ASP A 273 -19.97 10.99 2.60
CA ASP A 273 -20.89 11.89 1.90
C ASP A 273 -22.31 11.64 2.38
N ALA A 274 -22.95 12.71 2.87
CA ALA A 274 -24.38 12.79 2.99
C ALA A 274 -24.91 12.57 1.57
N ARG A 275 -25.49 11.39 1.34
CA ARG A 275 -26.24 11.09 0.12
C ARG A 275 -27.17 12.26 -0.17
N SER A 276 -26.91 12.96 -1.28
CA SER A 276 -27.92 13.74 -2.00
C SER A 276 -28.36 12.89 -3.17
#